data_AF-A0AAD8L357-F1
#
_entry.id   AF-A0AAD8L357-F1
#
_cell.length_a   1.000
_cell.length_b   1.000
_cell.length_c   1.000
_cell.angle_alpha   90.00
_cell.angle_beta   90.00
_cell.angle_gamma   90.00
#
_symmetry.space_group_name_H-M   'P 1'
#
loop_
_entity.id
_entity.type
_entity.pdbx_description
1 polymer ?
#
loop_
_entity_poly.entity_id
_entity_poly.type
_entity_poly.pdbx_seq_one_letter_code
_entity_poly.pdbx_strand_id
1 'polypeptide(L)'
;MNNQSNGGFADHKKKEERKEGQDYMLPAGWAVTVCPPAVHLNPVNYKDPLEFNSPRWERMEQKRALKNFMAFGGGMRFFVGIDFT
;
A
#
# COMPACT_ATOMS: atom_id res chain seq x y z
N MET A 1 33.65 28.79 -21.19
CA MET A 1 32.85 27.86 -22.00
C MET A 1 33.12 26.46 -21.43
N ASN A 2 32.28 25.97 -20.51
CA ASN A 2 31.13 25.07 -20.76
C ASN A 2 31.61 23.76 -21.43
N ASN A 3 31.34 22.54 -20.97
CA ASN A 3 30.14 22.07 -20.29
C ASN A 3 30.36 20.68 -19.65
N GLN A 4 29.51 20.36 -18.67
CA GLN A 4 29.39 19.10 -17.94
C GLN A 4 28.92 17.93 -18.82
N SER A 5 29.15 16.68 -18.38
CA SER A 5 28.03 15.73 -18.26
C SER A 5 28.28 14.76 -17.10
N ASN A 6 27.39 14.86 -16.11
CA ASN A 6 27.29 14.00 -14.93
C ASN A 6 26.63 12.68 -15.31
N GLY A 7 27.25 11.56 -14.94
CA GLY A 7 26.61 10.24 -14.86
C GLY A 7 26.42 9.83 -13.40
N GLY A 8 25.80 10.68 -12.59
CA GLY A 8 25.45 10.34 -11.22
C GLY A 8 24.30 9.34 -11.21
N PHE A 9 24.54 8.16 -10.61
CA PHE A 9 23.52 7.19 -10.27
C PHE A 9 22.41 7.93 -9.50
N ALA A 10 21.23 8.06 -10.12
CA ALA A 10 20.11 8.74 -9.50
C ALA A 10 19.63 7.87 -8.33
N ASP A 11 20.09 8.20 -7.13
CA ASP A 11 19.44 7.77 -5.90
C ASP A 11 18.02 8.33 -5.95
N HIS A 12 17.06 7.47 -6.27
CA HIS A 12 15.64 7.78 -6.11
C HIS A 12 15.37 7.97 -4.61
N LYS A 13 15.65 9.17 -4.09
CA LYS A 13 15.23 9.56 -2.75
C LYS A 13 13.71 9.53 -2.74
N LYS A 14 13.16 8.48 -2.14
CA LYS A 14 11.74 8.34 -1.86
C LYS A 14 11.30 9.59 -1.08
N LYS A 15 10.43 10.39 -1.69
CA LYS A 15 9.85 11.56 -1.03
C LYS A 15 8.86 11.04 0.02
N GLU A 16 9.28 11.06 1.28
CA GLU A 16 8.42 10.72 2.40
C GLU A 16 7.60 11.96 2.76
N GLU A 17 6.39 12.05 2.21
CA GLU A 17 5.42 13.08 2.56
C GLU A 17 4.94 12.85 3.99
N ARG A 18 5.42 13.69 4.93
CA ARG A 18 4.98 13.68 6.32
C ARG A 18 3.70 14.49 6.44
N LYS A 19 2.67 13.90 7.05
CA LYS A 19 1.50 14.66 7.50
C LYS A 19 1.89 15.45 8.74
N GLU A 20 1.79 16.77 8.66
CA GLU A 20 1.99 17.69 9.78
C GLU A 20 0.95 17.38 10.86
N GLY A 21 1.37 16.82 12.00
CA GLY A 21 0.50 16.60 13.15
C GLY A 21 0.71 15.32 13.95
N GLN A 22 1.49 14.35 13.47
CA GLN A 22 1.88 13.18 14.27
C GLN A 22 3.36 12.84 14.04
N ASP A 23 4.22 13.24 14.98
CA ASP A 23 5.66 13.02 14.88
C ASP A 23 6.05 11.72 15.60
N TYR A 24 5.78 10.59 14.96
CA TYR A 24 6.28 9.29 15.40
C TYR A 24 7.44 8.89 14.50
N MET A 25 8.65 8.92 15.05
CA MET A 25 9.84 8.41 14.36
C MET A 25 9.94 6.90 14.58
N LEU A 26 9.89 6.13 13.50
CA LEU A 26 10.22 4.70 13.54
C LEU A 26 11.75 4.55 13.55
N PRO A 27 12.35 4.03 14.64
CA PRO A 27 13.79 3.82 14.67
C PRO A 27 14.21 2.75 13.66
N ALA A 28 15.42 2.88 13.12
CA ALA A 28 16.00 1.86 12.26
C ALA A 28 16.05 0.51 13.00
N GLY A 29 15.74 -0.57 12.28
CA GLY A 29 15.73 -1.94 12.84
C GLY A 29 14.42 -2.37 13.48
N TRP A 30 13.39 -1.52 13.54
CA TRP A 30 12.08 -1.92 14.03
C TRP A 30 11.36 -2.85 13.04
N ALA A 31 10.78 -3.92 13.57
CA ALA A 31 9.89 -4.79 12.82
C ALA A 31 8.53 -4.10 12.68
N VAL A 32 8.10 -3.87 11.43
CA VAL A 32 6.77 -3.35 11.11
C VAL A 32 5.95 -4.49 10.52
N THR A 33 4.84 -4.82 11.18
CA THR A 33 3.89 -5.83 10.70
C THR A 33 2.67 -5.15 10.10
N VAL A 34 2.25 -5.61 8.92
CA VAL A 34 0.98 -5.20 8.33
C VAL A 34 -0.13 -6.09 8.88
N CYS A 35 -1.30 -5.52 9.16
CA CYS A 35 -2.49 -6.27 9.55
C CYS A 35 -3.58 -6.15 8.46
N PRO A 36 -3.55 -7.02 7.43
CA PRO A 36 -4.58 -7.01 6.38
C PRO A 36 -6.02 -7.15 6.91
N PRO A 37 -6.31 -7.99 7.93
CA PRO A 37 -7.65 -8.10 8.49
C PRO A 37 -8.23 -6.76 8.96
N ALA A 38 -7.41 -5.87 9.52
CA ALA A 38 -7.88 -4.56 9.98
C ALA A 38 -8.43 -3.68 8.85
N VAL A 39 -7.91 -3.85 7.62
CA VAL A 39 -8.40 -3.12 6.44
C VAL A 39 -9.61 -3.83 5.82
N HIS A 40 -9.55 -5.17 5.73
CA HIS A 40 -10.64 -5.99 5.17
C HIS A 40 -11.91 -5.97 6.02
N LEU A 41 -11.77 -5.81 7.34
CA LEU A 41 -12.89 -5.78 8.27
C LEU A 41 -13.36 -4.35 8.60
N ASN A 42 -12.80 -3.33 7.95
CA ASN A 42 -13.18 -1.95 8.20
C ASN A 42 -14.55 -1.62 7.55
N PRO A 43 -15.57 -1.22 8.33
CA PRO A 43 -16.90 -0.91 7.81
C PRO A 43 -16.94 0.33 6.90
N VAL A 44 -15.92 1.20 6.96
CA VAL A 44 -15.76 2.34 6.04
C VAL A 44 -15.41 1.85 4.63
N ASN A 45 -14.63 0.78 4.54
CA ASN A 45 -14.16 0.22 3.27
C ASN A 45 -15.18 -0.76 2.69
N TYR A 46 -15.75 -1.62 3.52
CA TYR A 46 -16.64 -2.69 3.13
C TYR A 46 -17.95 -2.64 3.91
N LYS A 47 -19.07 -2.67 3.20
CA LYS A 47 -20.39 -2.83 3.83
C LYS A 47 -20.51 -4.23 4.42
N ASP A 48 -21.01 -4.32 5.65
CA ASP A 48 -21.23 -5.57 6.40
C ASP A 48 -19.98 -6.50 6.39
N PRO A 49 -18.81 -6.01 6.88
CA PRO A 49 -17.52 -6.64 6.62
C PRO A 49 -17.37 -8.07 7.15
N LEU A 50 -18.16 -8.44 8.15
CA LEU A 50 -18.15 -9.76 8.80
C LEU A 50 -19.01 -10.79 8.07
N GLU A 51 -19.87 -10.37 7.15
CA GLU A 51 -20.73 -11.26 6.39
C GLU A 51 -20.01 -11.75 5.12
N PHE A 52 -20.10 -13.05 4.87
CA PHE A 52 -19.66 -13.62 3.60
C PHE A 52 -20.65 -13.24 2.50
N ASN A 53 -20.20 -12.38 1.57
CA ASN A 53 -21.04 -11.84 0.51
C ASN A 53 -20.25 -11.83 -0.82
N SER A 54 -20.38 -12.90 -1.63
CA SER A 54 -19.73 -12.99 -2.95
C SER A 54 -20.10 -11.84 -3.90
N PRO A 55 -21.39 -11.40 -3.99
CA PRO A 55 -21.77 -10.24 -4.81
C PRO A 55 -21.06 -8.92 -4.48
N ARG A 56 -20.43 -8.81 -3.29
CA ARG A 56 -19.62 -7.64 -2.91
C ARG A 56 -18.62 -7.25 -3.99
N TRP A 57 -18.01 -8.23 -4.64
CA TRP A 57 -16.91 -8.00 -5.58
C TRP A 57 -17.38 -7.61 -6.99
N GLU A 58 -18.63 -7.90 -7.35
CA GLU A 58 -19.18 -7.63 -8.68
C GLU A 58 -19.49 -6.15 -8.92
N ARG A 59 -19.84 -5.41 -7.85
CA ARG A 59 -20.29 -4.00 -7.93
C ARG A 59 -19.32 -2.98 -7.36
N MET A 60 -18.13 -3.42 -6.94
CA MET A 60 -17.12 -2.47 -6.49
C MET A 60 -16.46 -1.79 -7.67
N GLU A 61 -16.43 -0.46 -7.62
CA GLU A 61 -15.51 0.37 -8.41
C GLU A 61 -14.11 -0.25 -8.38
N GLN A 62 -13.56 -0.62 -9.54
CA GLN A 62 -12.25 -1.29 -9.66
C GLN A 62 -11.15 -0.51 -8.91
N LYS A 63 -11.21 0.82 -8.96
CA LYS A 63 -10.28 1.72 -8.24
C LYS A 63 -10.40 1.63 -6.72
N ARG A 64 -11.59 1.32 -6.18
CA ARG A 64 -11.85 1.17 -4.74
C ARG A 64 -11.49 -0.24 -4.27
N ALA A 65 -11.74 -1.24 -5.10
CA ALA A 65 -11.32 -2.62 -4.86
C ALA A 65 -9.79 -2.72 -4.77
N LEU A 66 -9.05 -2.18 -5.75
CA LEU A 66 -7.58 -2.25 -5.79
C LEU A 66 -6.88 -1.55 -4.61
N LYS A 67 -7.49 -0.52 -4.01
CA LYS A 67 -6.89 0.23 -2.91
C LYS A 67 -6.98 -0.47 -1.56
N ASN A 68 -8.10 -1.15 -1.30
CA ASN A 68 -8.40 -1.72 0.02
C ASN A 68 -8.24 -3.25 0.07
N PHE A 69 -8.23 -3.91 -1.09
CA PHE A 69 -8.11 -5.35 -1.17
C PHE A 69 -6.65 -5.80 -1.15
N MET A 70 -6.19 -6.15 0.05
CA MET A 70 -4.82 -6.63 0.31
C MET A 70 -4.70 -8.16 0.49
N ALA A 71 -5.37 -8.97 -0.34
CA ALA A 71 -5.28 -10.44 -0.23
C ALA A 71 -3.86 -10.96 -0.47
N PHE A 72 -3.09 -10.27 -1.31
CA PHE A 72 -1.72 -10.62 -1.70
C PHE A 72 -0.68 -9.64 -1.11
N GLY A 73 -1.02 -8.91 -0.05
CA GLY A 73 -0.13 -7.91 0.58
C GLY A 73 -0.31 -6.50 0.03
N GLY A 74 0.75 -5.70 0.07
CA GLY A 74 0.74 -4.25 -0.18
C GLY A 74 2.13 -3.70 -0.58
N GLY A 75 2.17 -2.66 -1.42
CA GLY A 75 3.39 -1.87 -1.70
C GLY A 75 4.44 -2.59 -2.54
N MET A 76 5.72 -2.43 -2.21
CA MET A 76 6.82 -3.02 -3.01
C MET A 76 7.04 -4.52 -2.73
N ARG A 77 6.33 -5.08 -1.74
CA ARG A 77 6.48 -6.47 -1.27
C ARG A 77 5.14 -7.22 -1.33
N PHE A 78 4.43 -7.10 -2.45
CA PHE A 78 3.30 -7.99 -2.74
C PHE A 78 3.78 -9.45 -2.89
N PHE A 79 2.86 -10.39 -2.72
CA PHE A 79 3.09 -11.80 -2.98
C PHE A 79 3.55 -12.00 -4.42
N VAL A 80 4.66 -12.74 -4.59
CA VAL A 80 5.30 -12.94 -5.90
C VAL A 80 4.40 -13.63 -6.93
N GLY A 81 3.39 -14.38 -6.48
CA GLY A 81 2.48 -15.10 -7.36
C GLY A 81 1.19 -14.35 -7.73
N ILE A 82 1.10 -13.04 -7.44
CA ILE A 82 -0.12 -12.25 -7.71
C ILE A 82 -0.52 -12.27 -9.18
N ASP A 83 0.45 -12.32 -10.10
CA ASP A 83 0.21 -12.31 -11.55
C ASP A 83 -0.33 -13.66 -12.08
N PHE A 84 -0.36 -14.71 -11.25
CA PHE A 84 -0.89 -16.03 -11.61
C PHE A 84 -2.31 -16.27 -11.08
N THR A 85 -2.97 -15.25 -10.52
CA THR A 85 -4.34 -15.31 -9.96
C THR A 85 -5.31 -14.51 -10.82
#